data_AF-A0A518LPW5-F1
#
_entry.id   AF-A0A518LPW5-F1
#
_cell.length_a   1.000
_cell.length_b   1.000
_cell.length_c   1.000
_cell.angle_alpha   90.00
_cell.angle_beta   90.00
_cell.angle_gamma   90.00
#
_symmetry.space_group_name_H-M   'P 1'
#
loop_
_entity.id
_entity.type
_entity.pdbx_description
1 polymer ?
#
loop_
_entity_poly.entity_id
_entity_poly.type
_entity_poly.pdbx_seq_one_letter_code
_entity_poly.pdbx_strand_id
1 'polypeptide(L)'
;MLQEQAMSREEFMKQQYLTLRDEIRTSKARIFALLVIGTLLIPAVGYFARESVGMFASASMPFVIIIMMIAFLMEQNSIIRAGRYLKLHVEPHIEGVVTWEEWLESNHRLRDTDRYFFGSFLLVFFLFYAIGAGAAVQGLAEQWPEHYWYGAAAYGVGGLWFVIVLIGHWHSCTSTK
;
A
#
# COMPACT_ATOMS: atom_id res chain seq x y z
N MET A 1 42.08 16.25 -16.93
CA MET A 1 41.34 16.93 -15.84
C MET A 1 39.90 17.06 -16.31
N LEU A 2 39.01 16.20 -15.82
CA LEU A 2 37.57 16.37 -16.06
C LEU A 2 37.14 17.54 -15.16
N GLN A 3 36.81 18.67 -15.75
CA GLN A 3 36.12 19.75 -15.05
C GLN A 3 34.78 19.18 -14.60
N GLU A 4 34.64 18.97 -13.30
CA GLU A 4 33.36 18.68 -12.66
C GLU A 4 32.47 19.90 -12.91
N GLN A 5 31.57 19.79 -13.90
CA GLN A 5 30.61 20.86 -14.19
C GLN A 5 29.70 20.98 -12.97
N ALA A 6 29.91 22.02 -12.17
CA ALA A 6 29.03 22.37 -11.07
C ALA A 6 27.62 22.62 -11.64
N MET A 7 26.68 21.75 -11.30
CA MET A 7 25.28 21.85 -11.71
C MET A 7 24.70 23.17 -11.16
N SER A 8 24.03 23.93 -12.01
CA SER A 8 23.35 25.15 -11.56
C SER A 8 22.21 24.79 -10.61
N ARG A 9 21.91 25.68 -9.64
CA ARG A 9 20.81 25.45 -8.69
C ARG A 9 19.48 25.22 -9.39
N GLU A 10 19.19 25.98 -10.44
CA GLU A 10 17.95 25.84 -11.23
C GLU A 10 17.87 24.47 -11.90
N GLU A 11 18.98 24.00 -12.47
CA GLU A 11 19.06 22.69 -13.10
C GLU A 11 18.90 21.57 -12.08
N PHE A 12 19.51 21.70 -10.89
CA PHE A 12 19.32 20.78 -9.79
C PHE A 12 17.85 20.71 -9.33
N MET A 13 17.19 21.85 -9.13
CA MET A 13 15.78 21.90 -8.71
C MET A 13 14.86 21.30 -9.78
N LYS A 14 15.14 21.56 -11.06
CA LYS A 14 14.42 20.96 -12.19
C LYS A 14 14.58 19.44 -12.22
N GLN A 15 15.80 18.94 -12.06
CA GLN A 15 16.06 17.50 -12.00
C GLN A 15 15.34 16.86 -10.81
N GLN A 16 15.41 17.47 -9.62
CA GLN A 16 14.68 17.00 -8.44
C GLN A 16 13.17 16.94 -8.68
N TYR A 17 12.57 17.96 -9.27
CA TYR A 17 11.15 17.96 -9.61
C TYR A 17 10.79 16.80 -10.55
N LEU A 18 11.56 16.62 -11.63
CA LEU A 18 11.32 15.56 -12.61
C LEU A 18 11.49 14.16 -12.00
N THR A 19 12.56 13.95 -11.22
CA THR A 19 12.83 12.67 -10.55
C THR A 19 11.73 12.33 -9.56
N LEU A 20 11.33 13.25 -8.69
CA LEU A 20 10.27 13.00 -7.70
C LEU A 20 8.91 12.69 -8.37
N ARG A 21 8.61 13.35 -9.50
CA ARG A 21 7.40 13.06 -10.27
C ARG A 21 7.45 11.68 -10.91
N ASP A 22 8.62 11.28 -11.42
CA ASP A 22 8.81 9.93 -11.97
C ASP A 22 8.74 8.85 -10.87
N GLU A 23 9.27 9.12 -9.67
CA GLU A 23 9.11 8.25 -8.51
C GLU A 23 7.64 8.07 -8.11
N ILE A 24 6.85 9.15 -8.08
CA ILE A 24 5.41 9.08 -7.82
C ILE A 24 4.70 8.24 -8.89
N ARG A 25 5.02 8.47 -10.18
CA ARG A 25 4.44 7.71 -11.29
C ARG A 25 4.76 6.22 -11.19
N THR A 26 6.02 5.89 -10.92
CA THR A 26 6.49 4.50 -10.79
C THR A 26 5.83 3.83 -9.59
N SER A 27 5.70 4.54 -8.47
CA SER A 27 5.01 4.03 -7.27
C SER A 27 3.52 3.75 -7.55
N LYS A 28 2.82 4.63 -8.30
CA LYS A 28 1.44 4.37 -8.74
C LYS A 28 1.32 3.12 -9.62
N ALA A 29 2.28 2.90 -10.52
CA ALA A 29 2.32 1.69 -11.35
C ALA A 29 2.53 0.42 -10.50
N ARG A 30 3.43 0.47 -9.50
CA ARG A 30 3.66 -0.64 -8.56
C ARG A 30 2.41 -0.94 -7.71
N ILE A 31 1.71 0.08 -7.23
CA ILE A 31 0.43 -0.08 -6.52
C ILE A 31 -0.60 -0.78 -7.41
N PHE A 32 -0.74 -0.35 -8.67
CA PHE A 32 -1.66 -1.00 -9.61
C PHE A 32 -1.28 -2.46 -9.86
N ALA A 33 0.02 -2.75 -10.00
CA ALA A 33 0.51 -4.12 -10.15
C ALA A 33 0.21 -4.98 -8.91
N LEU A 34 0.44 -4.45 -7.69
CA LEU A 34 0.09 -5.13 -6.44
C LEU A 34 -1.41 -5.42 -6.36
N LEU A 35 -2.25 -4.51 -6.84
CA LEU A 35 -3.70 -4.70 -6.90
C LEU A 35 -4.08 -5.84 -7.85
N VAL A 36 -3.56 -5.83 -9.07
CA VAL A 36 -3.84 -6.88 -10.07
C VAL A 36 -3.34 -8.22 -9.57
N ILE A 37 -2.10 -8.28 -9.08
CA ILE A 37 -1.51 -9.50 -8.53
C ILE A 37 -2.35 -9.98 -7.36
N GLY A 38 -2.70 -9.13 -6.40
CA GLY A 38 -3.44 -9.57 -5.21
C GLY A 38 -4.83 -10.09 -5.57
N THR A 39 -5.53 -9.37 -6.44
CA THR A 39 -6.90 -9.73 -6.86
C THR A 39 -6.93 -11.06 -7.62
N LEU A 40 -5.89 -11.39 -8.39
CA LEU A 40 -5.81 -12.64 -9.15
C LEU A 40 -5.17 -13.79 -8.36
N LEU A 41 -4.10 -13.50 -7.61
CA LEU A 41 -3.34 -14.47 -6.84
C LEU A 41 -4.16 -15.05 -5.70
N ILE A 42 -4.91 -14.22 -4.96
CA ILE A 42 -5.71 -14.67 -3.82
C ILE A 42 -6.71 -15.78 -4.20
N PRO A 43 -7.61 -15.59 -5.19
CA PRO A 43 -8.54 -16.64 -5.59
C PRO A 43 -7.83 -17.82 -6.26
N ALA A 44 -6.77 -17.59 -7.05
CA ALA A 44 -6.03 -18.66 -7.69
C ALA A 44 -5.36 -19.59 -6.66
N VAL A 45 -4.66 -19.02 -5.67
CA VAL A 45 -4.05 -19.80 -4.59
C VAL A 45 -5.13 -20.48 -3.76
N GLY A 46 -6.25 -19.82 -3.48
CA GLY A 46 -7.39 -20.42 -2.79
C GLY A 46 -7.97 -21.64 -3.53
N TYR A 47 -8.06 -21.57 -4.85
CA TYR A 47 -8.49 -22.69 -5.70
C TYR A 47 -7.50 -23.85 -5.63
N PHE A 48 -6.21 -23.59 -5.87
CA PHE A 48 -5.18 -24.64 -5.84
C PHE A 48 -4.97 -25.24 -4.46
N ALA A 49 -5.12 -24.45 -3.39
CA ALA A 49 -5.02 -24.92 -2.01
C ALA A 49 -6.18 -25.85 -1.61
N ARG A 50 -7.32 -25.80 -2.32
CA ARG A 50 -8.40 -26.78 -2.16
C ARG A 50 -8.13 -28.08 -2.91
N GLU A 51 -7.56 -27.99 -4.11
CA GLU A 51 -7.29 -29.18 -4.93
C GLU A 51 -6.05 -29.96 -4.48
N SER A 52 -5.04 -29.27 -3.97
CA SER A 52 -3.87 -29.89 -3.36
C SER A 52 -4.09 -30.07 -1.87
N VAL A 53 -3.65 -31.19 -1.28
CA VAL A 53 -3.68 -31.47 0.17
C VAL A 53 -2.69 -30.57 0.94
N GLY A 54 -2.50 -29.34 0.50
CA GLY A 54 -1.57 -28.36 1.04
C GLY A 54 -2.20 -27.59 2.19
N MET A 55 -2.38 -28.23 3.35
CA MET A 55 -2.79 -27.54 4.59
C MET A 55 -1.95 -26.28 4.82
N PHE A 56 -0.64 -26.38 4.63
CA PHE A 56 0.30 -25.26 4.76
C PHE A 56 0.08 -24.16 3.72
N ALA A 57 -0.30 -24.50 2.49
CA ALA A 57 -0.61 -23.52 1.45
C ALA A 57 -1.83 -22.68 1.86
N SER A 58 -2.93 -23.33 2.27
CA SER A 58 -4.12 -22.64 2.77
C SER A 58 -3.82 -21.81 4.03
N ALA A 59 -3.06 -22.36 4.98
CA ALA A 59 -2.69 -21.68 6.21
C ALA A 59 -1.72 -20.49 5.99
N SER A 60 -0.93 -20.49 4.92
CA SER A 60 -0.04 -19.37 4.59
C SER A 60 -0.75 -18.18 3.95
N MET A 61 -1.95 -18.40 3.38
CA MET A 61 -2.66 -17.42 2.59
C MET A 61 -2.95 -16.09 3.31
N PRO A 62 -3.41 -16.09 4.59
CA PRO A 62 -3.64 -14.84 5.31
C PRO A 62 -2.35 -14.01 5.50
N PHE A 63 -1.20 -14.66 5.63
CA PHE A 63 0.09 -13.96 5.76
C PHE A 63 0.53 -13.33 4.44
N VAL A 64 0.31 -14.02 3.31
CA VAL A 64 0.56 -13.44 1.97
C VAL A 64 -0.25 -12.15 1.80
N ILE A 65 -1.53 -12.17 2.20
CA ILE A 65 -2.38 -10.99 2.15
C ILE A 65 -1.77 -9.87 2.98
N ILE A 66 -1.41 -10.12 4.26
CA ILE A 66 -0.77 -9.12 5.13
C ILE A 66 0.49 -8.52 4.47
N ILE A 67 1.37 -9.35 3.90
CA ILE A 67 2.60 -8.88 3.24
C ILE A 67 2.26 -7.95 2.06
N MET A 68 1.27 -8.32 1.25
CA MET A 68 0.82 -7.47 0.15
C MET A 68 0.25 -6.14 0.65
N MET A 69 -0.47 -6.14 1.77
CA MET A 69 -0.98 -4.91 2.38
C MET A 69 0.15 -4.01 2.86
N ILE A 70 1.16 -4.57 3.53
CA ILE A 70 2.35 -3.84 3.97
C ILE A 70 3.07 -3.23 2.78
N ALA A 71 3.29 -4.00 1.71
CA ALA A 71 3.91 -3.50 0.48
C ALA A 71 3.12 -2.32 -0.11
N PHE A 72 1.79 -2.43 -0.17
CA PHE A 72 0.93 -1.35 -0.63
C PHE A 72 1.05 -0.09 0.25
N LEU A 73 1.04 -0.23 1.57
CA LEU A 73 1.19 0.90 2.49
C LEU A 73 2.57 1.56 2.38
N MET A 74 3.62 0.78 2.14
CA MET A 74 4.97 1.29 1.90
C MET A 74 5.03 2.15 0.64
N GLU A 75 4.41 1.71 -0.45
CA GLU A 75 4.32 2.49 -1.69
C GLU A 75 3.52 3.78 -1.51
N GLN A 76 2.38 3.72 -0.81
CA GLN A 76 1.59 4.91 -0.49
C GLN A 76 2.39 5.92 0.34
N ASN A 77 3.09 5.45 1.37
CA ASN A 77 3.95 6.31 2.19
C ASN A 77 5.06 6.96 1.34
N SER A 78 5.62 6.25 0.36
CA SER A 78 6.63 6.81 -0.55
C SER A 78 6.05 7.94 -1.41
N ILE A 79 4.84 7.77 -1.95
CA ILE A 79 4.13 8.82 -2.70
C ILE A 79 3.86 10.05 -1.82
N ILE A 80 3.33 9.84 -0.60
CA ILE A 80 3.02 10.92 0.34
C ILE A 80 4.29 11.70 0.70
N ARG A 81 5.41 11.02 0.95
CA ARG A 81 6.70 11.68 1.25
C ARG A 81 7.20 12.49 0.06
N ALA A 82 7.18 11.94 -1.15
CA ALA A 82 7.62 12.63 -2.35
C ALA A 82 6.74 13.87 -2.63
N GLY A 83 5.42 13.74 -2.55
CA GLY A 83 4.49 14.86 -2.71
C GLY A 83 4.67 15.94 -1.64
N ARG A 84 4.84 15.55 -0.37
CA ARG A 84 5.11 16.50 0.72
C ARG A 84 6.45 17.22 0.53
N TYR A 85 7.48 16.51 0.07
CA TYR A 85 8.78 17.12 -0.21
C TYR A 85 8.67 18.14 -1.35
N LEU A 86 8.00 17.78 -2.46
CA LEU A 86 7.74 18.69 -3.58
C LEU A 86 7.04 19.97 -3.11
N LYS A 87 5.94 19.82 -2.37
CA LYS A 87 5.16 20.94 -1.83
C LYS A 87 5.98 21.88 -0.92
N LEU A 88 6.78 21.31 -0.03
CA LEU A 88 7.44 22.09 1.03
C LEU A 88 8.80 22.65 0.61
N HIS A 89 9.50 22.00 -0.33
CA HIS A 89 10.91 22.33 -0.61
C HIS A 89 11.16 22.69 -2.09
N VAL A 90 10.31 22.26 -3.02
CA VAL A 90 10.54 22.50 -4.46
C VAL A 90 9.63 23.60 -4.97
N GLU A 91 8.32 23.41 -4.85
CA GLU A 91 7.29 24.31 -5.37
C GLU A 91 7.33 25.75 -4.83
N PRO A 92 7.70 26.04 -3.56
CA PRO A 92 7.75 27.42 -3.06
C PRO A 92 8.80 28.31 -3.75
N HIS A 93 9.73 27.71 -4.48
CA HIS A 93 10.75 28.43 -5.26
C HIS A 93 10.30 28.75 -6.70
N ILE A 94 9.11 28.29 -7.10
CA ILE A 94 8.53 28.52 -8.44
C ILE A 94 7.54 29.67 -8.32
N GLU A 95 7.98 30.88 -8.68
CA GLU A 95 7.13 32.08 -8.60
C GLU A 95 6.28 32.27 -9.87
N GLY A 96 5.08 32.82 -9.70
CA GLY A 96 4.23 33.27 -10.82
C GLY A 96 3.44 32.20 -11.56
N VAL A 97 3.42 30.95 -11.07
CA VAL A 97 2.65 29.84 -11.67
C VAL A 97 2.00 29.02 -10.56
N VAL A 98 0.74 28.59 -10.76
CA VAL A 98 0.08 27.64 -9.85
C VAL A 98 0.79 26.29 -9.96
N THR A 99 1.37 25.83 -8.85
CA THR A 99 2.12 24.58 -8.83
C THR A 99 1.19 23.37 -8.70
N TRP A 100 1.73 22.16 -8.90
CA TRP A 100 0.89 20.97 -8.98
C TRP A 100 0.21 20.64 -7.65
N GLU A 101 0.93 20.68 -6.53
CA GLU A 101 0.32 20.39 -5.23
C GLU A 101 -0.65 21.50 -4.79
N GLU A 102 -0.38 22.76 -5.16
CA GLU A 102 -1.30 23.88 -4.93
C GLU A 102 -2.60 23.72 -5.74
N TRP A 103 -2.50 23.34 -7.02
CA TRP A 103 -3.66 23.02 -7.84
C TRP A 103 -4.44 21.83 -7.27
N LEU A 104 -3.76 20.76 -6.85
CA LEU A 104 -4.43 19.61 -6.21
C LEU A 104 -5.15 20.00 -4.91
N GLU A 105 -4.59 20.94 -4.14
CA GLU A 105 -5.19 21.42 -2.90
C GLU A 105 -6.43 22.27 -3.11
N SER A 106 -6.43 23.11 -4.14
CA SER A 106 -7.64 23.85 -4.54
C SER A 106 -8.76 22.93 -5.08
N ASN A 107 -8.44 21.68 -5.43
CA ASN A 107 -9.36 20.69 -6.00
C ASN A 107 -9.61 19.50 -5.06
N HIS A 108 -10.18 19.76 -3.88
CA HIS A 108 -10.43 18.75 -2.84
C HIS A 108 -11.10 17.45 -3.32
N ARG A 109 -12.03 17.53 -4.29
CA ARG A 109 -12.73 16.36 -4.86
C ARG A 109 -11.78 15.32 -5.45
N LEU A 110 -10.65 15.75 -6.02
CA LEU A 110 -9.66 14.85 -6.61
C LEU A 110 -8.92 14.07 -5.52
N ARG A 111 -8.58 14.72 -4.40
CA ARG A 111 -7.97 14.05 -3.24
C ARG A 111 -8.92 13.07 -2.56
N ASP A 112 -10.22 13.37 -2.52
CA ASP A 112 -11.21 12.46 -1.93
C ASP A 112 -11.36 11.17 -2.73
N THR A 113 -11.21 11.24 -4.06
CA THR A 113 -11.27 10.05 -4.92
C THR A 113 -10.13 9.08 -4.58
N ASP A 114 -8.91 9.59 -4.40
CA ASP A 114 -7.76 8.79 -3.97
C ASP A 114 -7.98 8.17 -2.58
N ARG A 115 -8.62 8.89 -1.65
CA ARG A 115 -8.98 8.39 -0.32
C ARG A 115 -10.01 7.25 -0.38
N TYR A 116 -11.08 7.40 -1.17
CA TYR A 116 -12.08 6.36 -1.32
C TYR A 116 -11.53 5.12 -2.02
N PHE A 117 -10.68 5.32 -3.04
CA PHE A 117 -9.98 4.23 -3.71
C PHE A 117 -9.11 3.44 -2.72
N PHE A 118 -8.32 4.15 -1.91
CA PHE A 118 -7.49 3.56 -0.86
C PHE A 118 -8.31 2.79 0.17
N GLY A 119 -9.37 3.40 0.70
CA GLY A 119 -10.26 2.76 1.68
C GLY A 119 -10.94 1.51 1.13
N SER A 120 -11.41 1.57 -0.12
CA SER A 120 -12.01 0.43 -0.81
C SER A 120 -11.02 -0.71 -1.00
N PHE A 121 -9.78 -0.39 -1.39
CA PHE A 121 -8.73 -1.38 -1.57
C PHE A 121 -8.39 -2.12 -0.27
N LEU A 122 -8.19 -1.37 0.81
CA LEU A 122 -7.93 -1.95 2.12
C LEU A 122 -9.09 -2.82 2.61
N LEU A 123 -10.32 -2.36 2.40
CA LEU A 123 -11.51 -3.13 2.76
C LEU A 123 -11.56 -4.46 2.01
N VAL A 124 -11.32 -4.47 0.70
CA VAL A 124 -11.29 -5.69 -0.11
C VAL A 124 -10.23 -6.67 0.40
N PHE A 125 -9.01 -6.20 0.66
CA PHE A 125 -7.94 -7.05 1.19
C PHE A 125 -8.24 -7.56 2.60
N PHE A 126 -8.86 -6.73 3.45
CA PHE A 126 -9.30 -7.15 4.78
C PHE A 126 -10.38 -8.23 4.72
N LEU A 127 -11.33 -8.12 3.79
CA LEU A 127 -12.34 -9.15 3.57
C LEU A 127 -11.70 -10.45 3.09
N PHE A 128 -10.76 -10.38 2.13
CA PHE A 128 -10.01 -11.56 1.71
C PHE A 128 -9.19 -12.18 2.86
N TYR A 129 -8.59 -11.34 3.70
CA TYR A 129 -7.88 -11.79 4.89
C TYR A 129 -8.80 -12.53 5.84
N ALA A 130 -9.96 -11.96 6.18
CA ALA A 130 -10.92 -12.54 7.10
C ALA A 130 -11.46 -13.88 6.58
N ILE A 131 -11.81 -13.95 5.30
CA ILE A 131 -12.28 -15.19 4.65
C ILE A 131 -11.16 -16.24 4.64
N GLY A 132 -9.95 -15.86 4.24
CA GLY A 132 -8.80 -16.76 4.19
C GLY A 132 -8.41 -17.30 5.57
N ALA A 133 -8.39 -16.42 6.58
CA ALA A 133 -8.09 -16.79 7.96
C ALA A 133 -9.17 -17.72 8.52
N GLY A 134 -10.46 -17.42 8.30
CA GLY A 134 -11.56 -18.28 8.71
C GLY A 134 -11.48 -19.68 8.09
N ALA A 135 -11.25 -19.75 6.77
CA ALA A 135 -11.10 -21.02 6.06
C ALA A 135 -9.88 -21.82 6.55
N ALA A 136 -8.75 -21.15 6.80
CA ALA A 136 -7.56 -21.78 7.33
C ALA A 136 -7.77 -22.34 8.74
N VAL A 137 -8.43 -21.58 9.63
CA VAL A 137 -8.76 -22.03 10.99
C VAL A 137 -9.70 -23.22 10.96
N GLN A 138 -10.73 -23.18 10.11
CA GLN A 138 -11.64 -24.32 9.95
C GLN A 138 -10.88 -25.56 9.48
N GLY A 139 -10.05 -25.44 8.44
CA GLY A 139 -9.25 -26.57 7.96
C GLY A 139 -8.27 -27.12 9.01
N LEU A 140 -7.68 -26.24 9.82
CA LEU A 140 -6.84 -26.65 10.95
C LEU A 140 -7.65 -27.33 12.06
N ALA A 141 -8.87 -26.89 12.33
CA ALA A 141 -9.74 -27.51 13.34
C ALA A 141 -10.19 -28.91 12.93
N GLU A 142 -10.46 -29.12 11.63
CA GLU A 142 -10.82 -30.43 11.09
C GLU A 142 -9.65 -31.42 11.13
N GLN A 143 -8.42 -30.95 10.85
CA GLN A 143 -7.25 -31.83 10.73
C GLN A 143 -6.48 -31.98 12.05
N TRP A 144 -6.27 -30.89 12.80
CA TRP A 144 -5.53 -30.82 14.08
C TRP A 144 -6.35 -30.11 15.18
N PRO A 145 -7.42 -30.76 15.68
CA PRO A 145 -8.37 -30.17 16.64
C PRO A 145 -7.75 -29.75 17.98
N GLU A 146 -6.60 -30.33 18.37
CA GLU A 146 -5.90 -29.94 19.60
C GLU A 146 -5.02 -28.69 19.44
N HIS A 147 -4.76 -28.26 18.19
CA HIS A 147 -3.73 -27.25 17.88
C HIS A 147 -4.23 -26.11 16.97
N TYR A 148 -5.47 -26.16 16.49
CA TYR A 148 -6.02 -25.10 15.63
C TYR A 148 -5.98 -23.70 16.27
N TRP A 149 -6.01 -23.63 17.60
CA TRP A 149 -5.99 -22.38 18.35
C TRP A 149 -4.70 -21.58 18.13
N TYR A 150 -3.56 -22.22 17.84
CA TYR A 150 -2.32 -21.52 17.50
C TYR A 150 -2.48 -20.70 16.21
N GLY A 151 -3.09 -21.32 15.19
CA GLY A 151 -3.40 -20.64 13.94
C GLY A 151 -4.41 -19.52 14.15
N ALA A 152 -5.49 -19.81 14.88
CA ALA A 152 -6.51 -18.81 15.20
C ALA A 152 -5.93 -17.60 15.95
N ALA A 153 -5.06 -17.82 16.93
CA ALA A 153 -4.39 -16.76 17.67
C ALA A 153 -3.45 -15.96 16.76
N ALA A 154 -2.65 -16.62 15.93
CA ALA A 154 -1.74 -15.95 15.00
C ALA A 154 -2.49 -15.05 14.01
N TYR A 155 -3.61 -15.53 13.44
CA TYR A 155 -4.44 -14.72 12.58
C TYR A 155 -5.21 -13.64 13.34
N GLY A 156 -5.64 -13.89 14.58
CA GLY A 156 -6.25 -12.87 15.42
C GLY A 156 -5.30 -11.69 15.68
N VAL A 157 -4.04 -11.99 16.02
CA VAL A 157 -2.99 -10.98 16.22
C VAL A 157 -2.69 -10.24 14.92
N GLY A 158 -2.56 -10.97 13.80
CA GLY A 158 -2.32 -10.38 12.48
C GLY A 158 -3.44 -9.43 12.03
N GLY A 159 -4.69 -9.85 12.20
CA GLY A 159 -5.88 -9.04 11.89
C GLY A 159 -6.00 -7.81 12.78
N LEU A 160 -5.76 -7.95 14.09
CA LEU A 160 -5.77 -6.81 15.01
C LEU A 160 -4.67 -5.80 14.66
N TRP A 161 -3.44 -6.27 14.44
CA TRP A 161 -2.33 -5.44 13.99
C TRP A 161 -2.68 -4.70 12.69
N PHE A 162 -3.28 -5.42 11.75
CA PHE A 162 -3.71 -4.84 10.49
C PHE A 162 -4.72 -3.70 10.68
N VAL A 163 -5.74 -3.88 11.53
CA VAL A 163 -6.71 -2.83 11.85
C VAL A 163 -6.04 -1.62 12.50
N ILE A 164 -5.09 -1.83 13.42
CA ILE A 164 -4.34 -0.74 14.07
C ILE A 164 -3.56 0.07 13.03
N VAL A 165 -2.83 -0.61 12.14
CA VAL A 165 -2.06 0.04 11.07
C VAL A 165 -2.99 0.79 10.12
N LEU A 166 -4.14 0.22 9.77
CA LEU A 166 -5.15 0.84 8.91
C LEU A 166 -5.68 2.14 9.52
N ILE A 167 -6.03 2.13 10.81
CA ILE A 167 -6.50 3.32 11.52
C ILE A 167 -5.39 4.39 11.58
N GLY A 168 -4.16 4.01 11.94
CA GLY A 168 -3.03 4.92 12.02
C GLY A 168 -2.70 5.56 10.66
N HIS A 169 -2.76 4.77 9.59
CA HIS A 169 -2.52 5.26 8.24
C HIS A 169 -3.68 6.14 7.74
N TRP A 170 -4.93 5.79 8.04
CA TRP A 170 -6.09 6.62 7.72
C TRP A 170 -5.99 8.01 8.36
N HIS A 171 -5.60 8.08 9.63
CA HIS A 171 -5.32 9.36 10.31
C HIS A 171 -4.20 10.15 9.63
N SER A 172 -3.12 9.47 9.22
CA SER A 172 -2.00 10.11 8.53
C SER A 172 -2.39 10.67 7.16
N CYS A 173 -3.30 10.00 6.44
CA CYS A 173 -3.79 10.44 5.13
C CYS A 173 -4.91 11.51 5.20
N THR A 174 -5.59 11.61 6.33
CA THR A 174 -6.66 12.60 6.55
C THR A 174 -6.17 13.87 7.25
N SER A 175 -5.07 13.80 8.00
CA SER A 175 -4.44 14.99 8.59
C SER A 175 -3.73 15.82 7.51
N THR A 176 -4.38 16.90 7.08
CA THR A 176 -3.84 17.91 6.16
C THR A 176 -3.01 18.99 6.86
N LYS A 177 -2.75 18.85 8.15
CA LYS A 177 -1.89 19.74 8.95
C LYS A 177 -0.48 19.17 9.07
#